data_AF-A0A3E0Q4Y9-F1
#
_entry.id   AF-A0A3E0Q4Y9-F1
#
_cell.length_a   1.000
_cell.length_b   1.000
_cell.length_c   1.000
_cell.angle_alpha   90.00
_cell.angle_beta   90.00
_cell.angle_gamma   90.00
#
_symmetry.space_group_name_H-M   'P 1'
#
loop_
_entity.id
_entity.type
_entity.pdbx_description
1 polymer ?
#
loop_
_entity_poly.entity_id
_entity_poly.type
_entity_poly.pdbx_seq_one_letter_code
_entity_poly.pdbx_strand_id
1 'polypeptide(L)'
;MPTSKITEDDALFRIAVEIDDRASERLDELAGEELDDARRQLVDDSMTTVLESVVRLNPVETGRARSAWVRALREAGGEAPAGWRGSRSRSGAVAEGASLGGLSRSAGRSRDEVSATNSVSYIRYLEYGTSKMQAFAMVRRSIAQAVPRLREVFSFPPE
;
A
#
# COMPACT_ATOMS: atom_id res chain seq x y z
N MET A 1 -14.97 22.80 -33.65
CA MET A 1 -14.47 21.78 -34.61
C MET A 1 -12.97 21.95 -34.66
N PRO A 2 -12.17 20.91 -34.38
CA PRO A 2 -10.72 21.02 -34.46
C PRO A 2 -10.30 21.15 -35.93
N THR A 3 -9.35 22.04 -36.20
CA THR A 3 -8.79 22.26 -37.54
C THR A 3 -7.31 21.92 -37.48
N SER A 4 -6.91 20.82 -38.12
CA SER A 4 -5.51 20.45 -38.27
C SER A 4 -4.92 21.12 -39.52
N LYS A 5 -3.74 21.74 -39.39
CA LYS A 5 -2.91 22.15 -40.52
C LYS A 5 -1.60 21.35 -40.48
N ILE A 6 -1.28 20.70 -41.59
CA ILE A 6 -0.02 19.98 -41.81
C ILE A 6 0.79 20.82 -42.81
N THR A 7 2.02 21.16 -42.47
CA THR A 7 2.95 21.87 -43.36
C THR A 7 4.20 21.01 -43.50
N GLU A 8 4.54 20.64 -44.73
CA GLU A 8 5.74 19.85 -45.07
C GLU A 8 6.92 20.78 -45.36
N ASP A 9 8.04 20.55 -44.67
CA ASP A 9 9.36 21.10 -44.99
C ASP A 9 10.41 20.02 -44.73
N ASP A 10 11.41 19.92 -45.60
CA ASP A 10 12.28 18.74 -45.77
C ASP A 10 13.05 18.32 -44.49
N ALA A 11 12.98 17.01 -44.19
CA ALA A 11 13.81 16.22 -43.26
C ALA A 11 13.59 16.30 -41.73
N LEU A 12 12.42 16.71 -41.22
CA LEU A 12 12.02 16.47 -39.83
C LEU A 12 10.48 16.48 -39.69
N PHE A 13 9.87 15.32 -39.39
CA PHE A 13 8.44 15.25 -39.07
C PHE A 13 8.19 15.91 -37.69
N ARG A 14 7.59 17.10 -37.68
CA ARG A 14 7.06 17.75 -36.47
C ARG A 14 5.54 17.79 -36.54
N ILE A 15 4.90 17.06 -35.63
CA ILE A 15 3.46 17.16 -35.41
C ILE A 15 3.24 18.17 -34.29
N ALA A 16 2.67 19.32 -34.63
CA ALA A 16 2.18 20.30 -33.66
C ALA A 16 0.67 20.12 -33.51
N VAL A 17 0.21 19.76 -32.31
CA VAL A 17 -1.21 19.63 -31.98
C VAL A 17 -1.59 20.84 -31.13
N GLU A 18 -2.45 21.70 -31.66
CA GLU A 18 -3.02 22.84 -30.94
C GLU A 18 -4.31 22.36 -30.26
N ILE A 19 -4.24 22.21 -28.94
CA ILE A 19 -5.36 21.75 -28.11
C ILE A 19 -6.06 22.99 -27.56
N ASP A 20 -7.38 23.10 -27.73
CA ASP A 20 -8.13 24.21 -27.16
C ASP A 20 -8.17 24.14 -25.62
N ASP A 21 -8.36 25.28 -24.96
CA ASP A 21 -8.30 25.39 -23.49
C ASP A 21 -9.23 24.41 -22.76
N ARG A 22 -10.41 24.09 -23.31
CA ARG A 22 -11.35 23.13 -22.69
C ARG A 22 -10.87 21.70 -22.84
N ALA A 23 -10.21 21.38 -23.96
CA ALA A 23 -9.57 20.09 -24.14
C ALA A 23 -8.31 19.96 -23.27
N SER A 24 -7.58 21.04 -23.00
CA SER A 24 -6.47 21.06 -22.04
C SER A 24 -6.94 20.84 -20.60
N GLU A 25 -7.97 21.57 -20.13
CA GLU A 25 -8.54 21.39 -18.79
C GLU A 25 -9.05 19.97 -18.56
N ARG A 26 -9.67 19.37 -19.58
CA ARG A 26 -10.17 18.00 -19.51
C ARG A 26 -9.04 16.96 -19.54
N LEU A 27 -7.93 17.24 -20.22
CA LEU A 27 -6.73 16.41 -20.17
C LEU A 27 -6.03 16.51 -18.81
N ASP A 28 -5.99 17.69 -18.20
CA ASP A 28 -5.47 17.87 -16.84
C ASP A 28 -6.34 17.18 -15.79
N GLU A 29 -7.66 17.21 -15.96
CA GLU A 29 -8.61 16.49 -15.10
C GLU A 29 -8.44 14.97 -15.24
N LEU A 30 -8.36 14.46 -16.48
CA LEU A 30 -8.13 13.04 -16.74
C LEU A 30 -6.75 12.57 -16.24
N ALA A 31 -5.71 13.37 -16.47
CA ALA A 31 -4.37 13.08 -15.93
C ALA A 31 -4.36 13.12 -14.39
N GLY A 32 -5.16 14.00 -13.79
CA GLY A 32 -5.37 14.06 -12.34
C GLY A 32 -6.07 12.83 -11.78
N GLU A 33 -7.13 12.36 -12.43
CA GLU A 33 -7.85 11.13 -12.06
C GLU A 33 -6.94 9.90 -12.18
N GLU A 34 -6.19 9.76 -13.27
CA GLU A 34 -5.22 8.68 -13.46
C GLU A 34 -4.12 8.70 -12.39
N LEU A 35 -3.62 9.89 -12.03
CA LEU A 35 -2.62 10.04 -10.98
C LEU A 35 -3.16 9.68 -9.60
N ASP A 36 -4.40 10.07 -9.30
CA ASP A 36 -5.06 9.75 -8.03
C ASP A 36 -5.28 8.25 -7.88
N ASP A 37 -5.72 7.57 -8.93
CA ASP A 37 -5.90 6.12 -8.92
C ASP A 37 -4.56 5.38 -8.84
N ALA A 38 -3.54 5.82 -9.58
CA ALA A 38 -2.20 5.27 -9.51
C ALA A 38 -1.59 5.41 -8.09
N ARG A 39 -1.79 6.57 -7.45
CA ARG A 39 -1.34 6.82 -6.07
C ARG A 39 -2.06 5.92 -5.09
N ARG A 40 -3.39 5.79 -5.19
CA ARG A 40 -4.18 4.90 -4.34
C ARG A 40 -3.72 3.46 -4.47
N GLN A 41 -3.57 2.98 -5.70
CA GLN A 41 -3.12 1.63 -6.00
C GLN A 41 -1.74 1.36 -5.38
N LEU A 42 -0.79 2.29 -5.57
CA LEU A 42 0.54 2.17 -4.99
C LEU A 42 0.53 2.08 -3.46
N VAL A 43 -0.30 2.88 -2.79
CA VAL A 43 -0.44 2.87 -1.34
C VAL A 43 -1.05 1.55 -0.86
N ASP A 44 -2.10 1.06 -1.50
CA ASP A 44 -2.76 -0.21 -1.15
C ASP A 44 -1.81 -1.41 -1.38
N ASP A 45 -1.07 -1.44 -2.49
CA ASP A 45 -0.09 -2.51 -2.79
C ASP A 45 1.08 -2.51 -1.78
N SER A 46 1.52 -1.31 -1.40
CA SER A 46 2.57 -1.14 -0.39
C SER A 46 2.12 -1.58 0.99
N MET A 47 0.89 -1.21 1.38
CA MET A 47 0.30 -1.65 2.64
C MET A 47 0.17 -3.17 2.68
N THR A 48 -0.34 -3.77 1.61
CA THR A 48 -0.47 -5.22 1.48
C THR A 48 0.88 -5.92 1.65
N THR A 49 1.92 -5.44 0.94
CA THR A 49 3.28 -5.97 1.04
C THR A 49 3.84 -5.89 2.47
N VAL A 50 3.64 -4.75 3.15
CA VAL A 50 4.08 -4.56 4.54
C VAL A 50 3.34 -5.51 5.47
N LEU A 51 2.01 -5.62 5.36
CA LEU A 51 1.19 -6.46 6.21
C LEU A 51 1.50 -7.95 6.04
N GLU A 52 1.74 -8.41 4.81
CA GLU A 52 2.22 -9.78 4.57
C GLU A 52 3.52 -10.07 5.31
N SER A 53 4.48 -9.13 5.23
CA SER A 53 5.76 -9.29 5.92
C SER A 53 5.59 -9.26 7.44
N VAL A 54 4.74 -8.37 7.98
CA VAL A 54 4.42 -8.33 9.42
C VAL A 54 3.82 -9.65 9.89
N VAL A 55 2.88 -10.22 9.13
CA VAL A 55 2.26 -11.50 9.47
C VAL A 55 3.29 -12.64 9.45
N ARG A 56 4.20 -12.67 8.47
CA ARG A 56 5.28 -13.66 8.38
C ARG A 56 6.30 -13.55 9.51
N LEU A 57 6.73 -12.33 9.84
CA LEU A 57 7.71 -12.07 10.90
C LEU A 57 7.11 -12.20 12.31
N ASN A 58 5.79 -12.34 12.39
CA ASN A 58 4.97 -12.74 13.53
C ASN A 58 5.60 -13.80 14.44
N PRO A 59 6.32 -13.57 15.56
CA PRO A 59 6.98 -14.68 16.26
C PRO A 59 6.03 -15.51 17.12
N VAL A 60 4.82 -14.99 17.39
CA VAL A 60 3.90 -15.62 18.34
C VAL A 60 2.88 -16.49 17.62
N GLU A 61 2.84 -17.77 18.01
CA GLU A 61 1.89 -18.76 17.46
C GLU A 61 0.51 -18.75 18.15
N THR A 62 0.33 -17.98 19.23
CA THR A 62 -0.93 -17.91 19.99
C THR A 62 -2.12 -17.37 19.17
N GLY A 63 -1.89 -17.00 17.90
CA GLY A 63 -2.92 -16.65 16.93
C GLY A 63 -3.51 -15.26 17.13
N ARG A 64 -3.56 -14.73 18.36
CA ARG A 64 -4.21 -13.44 18.67
C ARG A 64 -3.52 -12.25 18.00
N ALA A 65 -2.23 -11.99 18.28
CA ALA A 65 -1.50 -10.89 17.65
C ALA A 65 -1.42 -11.03 16.12
N ARG A 66 -1.23 -12.25 15.62
CA ARG A 66 -1.13 -12.52 14.18
C ARG A 66 -2.48 -12.35 13.47
N SER A 67 -3.59 -12.77 14.08
CA SER A 67 -4.95 -12.64 13.50
C SER A 67 -5.41 -11.19 13.39
N ALA A 68 -5.03 -10.31 14.32
CA ALA A 68 -5.24 -8.87 14.19
C ALA A 68 -4.60 -8.31 12.90
N TRP A 69 -3.33 -8.65 12.63
CA TRP A 69 -2.65 -8.24 11.40
C TRP A 69 -3.22 -8.91 10.15
N VAL A 70 -3.60 -10.19 10.23
CA VAL A 70 -4.25 -10.87 9.10
C VAL A 70 -5.62 -10.26 8.78
N ARG A 71 -6.36 -9.77 9.78
CA ARG A 71 -7.59 -9.02 9.52
C ARG A 71 -7.29 -7.76 8.70
N ALA A 72 -6.33 -6.94 9.15
CA ALA A 72 -5.95 -5.74 8.42
C ALA A 72 -5.47 -6.07 6.99
N LEU A 73 -4.72 -7.16 6.82
CA LEU A 73 -4.27 -7.64 5.50
C LEU A 73 -5.44 -7.99 4.58
N ARG A 74 -6.45 -8.69 5.10
CA ARG A 74 -7.66 -9.03 4.32
C ARG A 74 -8.48 -7.80 3.96
N GLU A 75 -8.62 -6.86 4.89
CA GLU A 75 -9.25 -5.56 4.62
C GLU A 75 -8.46 -4.73 3.60
N ALA A 76 -7.15 -4.98 3.48
CA ALA A 76 -6.26 -4.41 2.47
C ALA A 76 -6.39 -5.07 1.08
N GLY A 77 -7.11 -6.19 0.98
CA GLY A 77 -7.24 -6.98 -0.25
C GLY A 77 -6.21 -8.10 -0.39
N GLY A 78 -5.31 -8.27 0.59
CA GLY A 78 -4.32 -9.33 0.62
C GLY A 78 -4.82 -10.65 1.20
N GLU A 79 -4.01 -11.70 1.01
CA GLU A 79 -4.31 -13.04 1.49
C GLU A 79 -3.43 -13.43 2.69
N ALA A 80 -3.99 -14.24 3.59
CA ALA A 80 -3.21 -14.78 4.69
C ALA A 80 -2.14 -15.75 4.16
N PRO A 81 -0.89 -15.72 4.67
CA PRO A 81 0.17 -16.61 4.21
C PRO A 81 -0.20 -18.09 4.30
N ALA A 82 0.26 -18.88 3.33
CA ALA A 82 0.06 -20.32 3.28
C ALA A 82 0.52 -20.99 4.59
N GLY A 83 -0.29 -21.95 5.07
CA GLY A 83 -0.01 -22.65 6.33
C GLY A 83 -0.44 -21.91 7.61
N TRP A 84 -0.98 -20.68 7.50
CA TRP A 84 -1.59 -20.01 8.65
C TRP A 84 -2.86 -20.75 9.11
N ARG A 85 -2.76 -21.46 10.25
CA ARG A 85 -3.84 -22.29 10.80
C ARG A 85 -5.03 -21.49 11.34
N GLY A 86 -4.91 -20.17 11.49
CA GLY A 86 -5.96 -19.31 12.05
C GLY A 86 -7.26 -19.29 11.24
N SER A 87 -7.23 -19.65 9.95
CA SER A 87 -8.46 -19.79 9.16
C SER A 87 -9.23 -21.09 9.44
N ARG A 88 -8.62 -22.08 10.11
CA ARG A 88 -9.24 -23.38 10.44
C ARG A 88 -9.39 -23.63 11.94
N SER A 89 -8.65 -22.91 12.79
CA SER A 89 -8.84 -23.02 14.23
C SER A 89 -9.95 -22.07 14.69
N ARG A 90 -11.10 -22.62 15.08
CA ARG A 90 -12.14 -21.89 15.85
C ARG A 90 -11.68 -21.58 17.29
N SER A 91 -10.41 -21.19 17.47
CA SER A 91 -9.93 -20.85 18.80
C SER A 91 -10.40 -19.43 19.16
N GLY A 92 -10.89 -19.24 20.39
CA GLY A 92 -11.34 -17.93 20.85
C GLY A 92 -10.26 -16.84 20.72
N ALA A 93 -8.98 -17.21 20.80
CA ALA A 93 -7.86 -16.30 20.65
C ALA A 93 -7.74 -15.70 19.23
N VAL A 94 -8.11 -16.44 18.18
CA VAL A 94 -8.11 -15.92 16.80
C VAL A 94 -9.25 -14.95 16.58
N ALA A 95 -10.45 -15.27 17.06
CA ALA A 95 -11.61 -14.39 16.96
C ALA A 95 -11.40 -13.08 17.75
N GLU A 96 -10.89 -13.19 18.97
CA GLU A 96 -10.53 -12.04 19.81
C GLU A 96 -9.45 -11.18 19.14
N GLY A 97 -8.38 -11.81 18.64
CA GLY A 97 -7.31 -11.09 17.94
C GLY A 97 -7.82 -10.37 16.70
N ALA A 98 -8.64 -11.02 15.87
CA ALA A 98 -9.28 -10.37 14.74
C ALA A 98 -10.13 -9.17 15.18
N SER A 99 -10.86 -9.24 16.30
CA SER A 99 -11.63 -8.08 16.78
C SER A 99 -10.76 -6.87 17.18
N LEU A 100 -9.47 -7.09 17.46
CA LEU A 100 -8.49 -6.08 17.87
C LEU A 100 -7.63 -5.54 16.72
N GLY A 101 -7.82 -6.04 15.51
CA GLY A 101 -7.18 -5.52 14.30
C GLY A 101 -8.15 -4.71 13.46
N GLY A 102 -7.62 -3.83 12.61
CA GLY A 102 -8.43 -3.11 11.63
C GLY A 102 -7.60 -2.26 10.69
N LEU A 103 -8.22 -1.86 9.59
CA LEU A 103 -7.68 -1.00 8.56
C LEU A 103 -8.58 0.23 8.38
N SER A 104 -7.99 1.40 8.24
CA SER A 104 -8.68 2.63 7.85
C SER A 104 -8.01 3.27 6.64
N ARG A 105 -8.83 3.83 5.75
CA ARG A 105 -8.37 4.53 4.55
C ARG A 105 -8.85 5.98 4.56
N SER A 106 -8.02 6.87 4.06
CA SER A 106 -8.30 8.28 3.87
C SER A 106 -7.73 8.67 2.52
N ALA A 107 -8.59 9.17 1.63
CA ALA A 107 -8.17 9.70 0.33
C ALA A 107 -8.29 11.21 0.31
N GLY A 108 -7.32 11.87 -0.33
CA GLY A 108 -7.28 13.32 -0.46
C GLY A 108 -6.52 13.71 -1.73
N ARG A 109 -6.75 14.95 -2.19
CA ARG A 109 -6.24 15.45 -3.48
C ARG A 109 -4.72 15.31 -3.69
N SER A 110 -3.95 15.32 -2.62
CA SER A 110 -2.48 15.23 -2.69
C SER A 110 -1.90 14.13 -1.80
N ARG A 111 -2.77 13.37 -1.12
CA ARG A 111 -2.35 12.37 -0.13
C ARG A 111 -3.42 11.30 0.03
N ASP A 112 -3.02 10.07 -0.20
CA ASP A 112 -3.74 8.89 0.26
C ASP A 112 -3.03 8.31 1.47
N GLU A 113 -3.81 7.86 2.44
CA GLU A 113 -3.33 7.25 3.66
C GLU A 113 -4.10 5.96 3.94
N VAL A 114 -3.34 4.91 4.19
CA VAL A 114 -3.87 3.64 4.71
C VAL A 114 -3.18 3.37 6.04
N SER A 115 -3.98 3.11 7.06
CA SER A 115 -3.50 2.84 8.42
C SER A 115 -4.02 1.51 8.92
N ALA A 116 -3.10 0.67 9.41
CA ALA A 116 -3.41 -0.62 9.99
C ALA A 116 -3.14 -0.59 11.49
N THR A 117 -4.09 -1.11 12.27
CA THR A 117 -4.03 -1.11 13.74
C THR A 117 -4.01 -2.52 14.29
N ASN A 118 -3.32 -2.67 15.42
CA ASN A 118 -3.32 -3.88 16.23
C ASN A 118 -3.33 -3.49 17.71
N SER A 119 -4.46 -3.73 18.36
CA SER A 119 -4.72 -3.35 19.74
C SER A 119 -4.46 -4.49 20.74
N VAL A 120 -3.82 -5.58 20.31
CA VAL A 120 -3.42 -6.67 21.22
C VAL A 120 -2.41 -6.14 22.23
N SER A 121 -2.72 -6.27 23.52
CA SER A 121 -2.00 -5.61 24.62
C SER A 121 -0.47 -5.78 24.59
N TYR A 122 0.01 -6.96 24.22
CA TYR A 122 1.44 -7.28 24.21
C TYR A 122 2.16 -6.99 22.88
N ILE A 123 1.47 -6.45 21.86
CA ILE A 123 2.07 -6.22 20.54
C ILE A 123 3.29 -5.29 20.60
N ARG A 124 3.26 -4.29 21.50
CA ARG A 124 4.36 -3.35 21.69
C ARG A 124 5.63 -4.03 22.20
N TYR A 125 5.49 -5.05 23.05
CA TYR A 125 6.65 -5.79 23.54
C TYR A 125 7.29 -6.66 22.45
N LEU A 126 6.49 -7.14 21.48
CA LEU A 126 7.04 -7.83 20.32
C LEU A 126 7.81 -6.85 19.41
N GLU A 127 7.29 -5.64 19.23
CA GLU A 127 7.92 -4.65 18.36
C GLU A 127 9.16 -4.01 18.97
N TYR A 128 9.17 -3.72 20.27
CA TYR A 128 10.21 -2.95 20.94
C TYR A 128 11.03 -3.73 21.97
N GLY A 129 10.63 -4.96 22.29
CA GLY A 129 11.29 -5.75 23.32
C GLY A 129 10.96 -5.27 24.74
N THR A 130 11.67 -5.83 25.70
CA THR A 130 11.64 -5.49 27.12
C THR A 130 13.06 -5.61 27.68
N SER A 131 13.27 -5.28 28.97
CA SER A 131 14.55 -5.55 29.65
C SER A 131 14.95 -7.03 29.68
N LYS A 132 13.99 -7.95 29.48
CA LYS A 132 14.20 -9.40 29.54
C LYS A 132 14.15 -10.10 28.18
N MET A 133 13.80 -9.40 27.10
CA MET A 133 13.59 -9.99 25.79
C MET A 133 13.84 -8.97 24.69
N GLN A 134 14.62 -9.37 23.66
CA GLN A 134 14.89 -8.52 22.50
C GLN A 134 13.64 -8.28 21.66
N ALA A 135 13.62 -7.15 20.96
CA ALA A 135 12.60 -6.81 19.99
C ALA A 135 12.65 -7.74 18.77
N PHE A 136 11.50 -8.19 18.29
CA PHE A 136 11.40 -8.81 16.97
C PHE A 136 11.34 -7.78 15.85
N ALA A 137 10.89 -6.55 16.17
CA ALA A 137 10.83 -5.41 15.27
C ALA A 137 10.10 -5.73 13.94
N MET A 138 9.02 -6.51 14.00
CA MET A 138 8.29 -6.98 12.82
C MET A 138 7.86 -5.82 11.92
N VAL A 139 7.26 -4.78 12.50
CA VAL A 139 6.70 -3.67 11.73
C VAL A 139 7.81 -2.84 11.11
N ARG A 140 8.81 -2.45 11.91
CA ARG A 140 9.96 -1.67 11.40
C ARG A 140 10.73 -2.40 10.31
N ARG A 141 10.99 -3.70 10.47
CA ARG A 141 11.66 -4.51 9.45
C ARG A 141 10.83 -4.63 8.18
N SER A 142 9.52 -4.83 8.31
CA SER A 142 8.60 -4.93 7.17
C SER A 142 8.56 -3.62 6.36
N ILE A 143 8.48 -2.47 7.04
CA ILE A 143 8.53 -1.16 6.38
C ILE A 143 9.88 -0.96 5.69
N ALA A 144 10.99 -1.23 6.39
CA ALA A 144 12.32 -1.07 5.82
C ALA A 144 12.55 -1.93 4.56
N GLN A 145 11.91 -3.10 4.47
CA GLN A 145 11.95 -3.96 3.28
C GLN A 145 11.08 -3.43 2.12
N ALA A 146 10.00 -2.69 2.41
CA ALA A 146 9.11 -2.15 1.38
C ALA A 146 9.63 -0.85 0.76
N VAL A 147 10.36 -0.02 1.53
CA VAL A 147 10.86 1.29 1.06
C VAL A 147 11.68 1.24 -0.23
N PRO A 148 12.61 0.29 -0.45
CA PRO A 148 13.36 0.23 -1.70
C PRO A 148 12.46 0.01 -2.93
N ARG A 149 11.43 -0.84 -2.82
CA ARG A 149 10.48 -1.09 -3.92
C ARG A 149 9.66 0.15 -4.26
N LEU A 150 9.24 0.89 -3.23
CA LEU A 150 8.58 2.18 -3.42
C LEU A 150 9.48 3.16 -4.17
N ARG A 151 10.77 3.20 -3.84
CA ARG A 151 11.72 4.09 -4.52
C ARG A 151 11.89 3.72 -5.99
N GLU A 152 11.90 2.45 -6.36
CA GLU A 152 11.99 2.00 -7.75
C GLU A 152 10.83 2.55 -8.60
N VAL A 153 9.61 2.57 -8.06
CA VAL A 153 8.43 3.13 -8.75
C VAL A 153 8.56 4.63 -9.02
N PHE A 154 9.23 5.36 -8.13
CA PHE A 154 9.45 6.81 -8.26
C PHE A 154 10.82 7.17 -8.86
N SER A 155 11.61 6.19 -9.28
CA SER A 155 12.91 6.43 -9.90
C SER A 155 12.69 6.79 -11.37
N PHE A 156 12.63 8.09 -11.66
CA PHE A 156 12.70 8.56 -13.03
C PHE A 156 14.10 8.31 -13.58
N PRO A 157 14.25 7.81 -14.83
CA PRO A 157 15.57 7.69 -15.44
C PRO A 157 16.25 9.07 -15.45
N PRO A 158 17.56 9.15 -15.18
CA PRO A 158 18.30 10.40 -15.36
C PRO A 158 18.19 10.83 -16.83
N GLU A 159 17.92 12.12 -17.07
CA GLU A 159 17.97 12.75 -18.39
C GLU A 159 19.32 12.58 -19.09
#